data_AF-A0A8B8F386-F1
#
_entry.id   AF-A0A8B8F386-F1
#
_cell.length_a   1.000
_cell.length_b   1.000
_cell.length_c   1.000
_cell.angle_alpha   90.00
_cell.angle_beta   90.00
_cell.angle_gamma   90.00
#
_symmetry.space_group_name_H-M   'P 1'
#
loop_
_entity.id
_entity.type
_entity.pdbx_description
1 polymer ?
#
loop_
_entity_poly.entity_id
_entity_poly.type
_entity_poly.pdbx_seq_one_letter_code
_entity_poly.pdbx_strand_id
1 'polypeptide(L)'
;MLSMKRKYEEENRAFNTDWEEEFLFVERNDKPMCLLCQVTLSQFKASNLKRHHDSNHSGFNKDFPVGSQLRKTKLKSLKEKLHGQSRVMSMFTKEADLTTELYKLYLGF
;
A
#
# COMPACT_ATOMS: atom_id res chain seq x y z
N MET A 1 11.48 -26.21 -26.73
CA MET A 1 11.89 -24.78 -26.83
C MET A 1 12.04 -24.24 -25.42
N LEU A 2 13.28 -24.12 -24.93
CA LEU A 2 13.54 -23.51 -23.62
C LEU A 2 13.33 -22.00 -23.79
N SER A 3 12.16 -21.53 -23.35
CA SER A 3 11.84 -20.10 -23.32
C SER A 3 12.88 -19.42 -22.45
N MET A 4 13.68 -18.55 -23.06
CA MET A 4 14.68 -17.73 -22.40
C MET A 4 13.95 -16.86 -21.38
N LYS A 5 13.94 -17.30 -20.12
CA LYS A 5 13.29 -16.63 -19.00
C LYS A 5 14.01 -15.30 -18.81
N ARG A 6 13.43 -14.25 -19.39
CA ARG A 6 14.07 -12.95 -19.58
C ARG A 6 14.50 -12.38 -18.23
N LYS A 7 15.69 -11.82 -18.23
CA LYS A 7 16.37 -10.98 -17.23
C LYS A 7 15.59 -9.72 -16.78
N TYR A 8 14.27 -9.67 -16.99
CA TYR A 8 13.38 -8.51 -16.86
C TYR A 8 12.76 -8.36 -15.45
N GLU A 9 13.05 -9.28 -14.54
CA GLU A 9 12.42 -9.30 -13.21
C GLU A 9 12.98 -8.25 -12.24
N GLU A 10 14.11 -7.60 -12.53
CA GLU A 10 14.76 -6.68 -11.58
C GLU A 10 14.08 -5.30 -11.51
N GLU A 11 13.71 -4.70 -12.64
CA GLU A 11 13.09 -3.36 -12.69
C GLU A 11 11.64 -3.34 -12.19
N ASN A 12 10.94 -4.49 -12.19
CA ASN A 12 9.56 -4.61 -11.67
C ASN A 12 9.51 -4.98 -10.17
N ARG A 13 10.65 -4.99 -9.47
CA ARG A 13 10.72 -5.32 -8.04
C ARG A 13 10.75 -4.11 -7.13
N ALA A 14 11.04 -2.91 -7.64
CA ALA A 14 11.11 -1.70 -6.82
C ALA A 14 9.88 -0.81 -7.01
N PHE A 15 9.39 -0.23 -5.92
CA PHE A 15 8.33 0.76 -5.95
C PHE A 15 8.87 2.11 -6.46
N ASN A 16 8.17 2.75 -7.40
CA ASN A 16 8.46 4.14 -7.79
C ASN A 16 7.54 5.11 -7.01
N THR A 17 8.14 6.08 -6.31
CA THR A 17 7.45 7.10 -5.53
C THR A 17 6.53 8.01 -6.37
N ASP A 18 6.79 8.17 -7.66
CA ASP A 18 5.92 8.95 -8.54
C ASP A 18 4.51 8.34 -8.60
N TRP A 19 4.37 7.03 -8.40
CA TRP A 19 3.07 6.35 -8.36
C TRP A 19 2.19 6.76 -7.18
N GLU A 20 2.75 7.39 -6.15
CA GLU A 20 1.96 8.01 -5.08
C GLU A 20 1.12 9.16 -5.62
N GLU A 21 1.71 10.03 -6.44
CA GLU A 21 1.00 11.14 -7.04
C GLU A 21 0.24 10.71 -8.29
N GLU A 22 0.79 9.84 -9.14
CA GLU A 22 0.12 9.43 -10.39
C GLU A 22 -1.09 8.53 -10.16
N PHE A 23 -0.99 7.55 -9.25
CA PHE A 23 -1.98 6.48 -9.11
C PHE A 23 -2.52 6.30 -7.68
N LEU A 24 -2.06 7.10 -6.72
CA LEU A 24 -2.44 7.00 -5.29
C LEU A 24 -2.09 5.64 -4.69
N PHE A 25 -0.92 5.10 -5.04
CA PHE A 25 -0.38 3.89 -4.44
C PHE A 25 0.78 4.19 -3.50
N VAL A 26 0.97 3.36 -2.49
CA VAL A 26 2.16 3.36 -1.62
C VAL A 26 2.69 1.94 -1.50
N GLU A 27 3.95 1.81 -1.11
CA GLU A 27 4.50 0.51 -0.70
C GLU A 27 4.12 0.17 0.74
N ARG A 28 3.61 -1.05 0.95
CA ARG A 28 3.33 -1.61 2.27
C ARG A 28 3.59 -3.12 2.26
N ASN A 29 4.50 -3.58 3.11
CA ASN A 29 4.92 -4.98 3.20
C ASN A 29 5.36 -5.55 1.84
N ASP A 30 6.27 -4.83 1.16
CA ASP A 30 6.83 -5.17 -0.16
C ASP A 30 5.76 -5.37 -1.25
N LYS A 31 4.61 -4.71 -1.10
CA LYS A 31 3.51 -4.74 -2.07
C LYS A 31 2.92 -3.34 -2.26
N PRO A 32 2.45 -3.03 -3.48
CA PRO A 32 1.75 -1.78 -3.72
C PRO A 32 0.32 -1.84 -3.17
N MET A 33 -0.05 -0.84 -2.36
CA MET A 33 -1.38 -0.67 -1.77
C MET A 33 -2.03 0.63 -2.27
N CYS A 34 -3.28 0.56 -2.73
CA CYS A 34 -4.05 1.72 -3.13
C CYS A 34 -4.50 2.51 -1.91
N LEU A 35 -4.26 3.81 -1.85
CA LEU A 35 -4.67 4.66 -0.73
C LEU A 35 -6.18 4.97 -0.71
N LEU A 36 -6.88 4.81 -1.84
CA LEU A 36 -8.31 5.12 -1.95
C LEU A 36 -9.18 3.97 -1.42
N CYS A 37 -8.84 2.73 -1.76
CA CYS A 37 -9.61 1.53 -1.38
C CYS A 37 -8.84 0.51 -0.54
N GLN A 38 -7.56 0.74 -0.25
CA GLN A 38 -6.68 -0.15 0.53
C GLN A 38 -6.44 -1.55 -0.09
N VAL A 39 -6.84 -1.76 -1.35
CA VAL A 39 -6.52 -2.98 -2.10
C VAL A 39 -5.01 -3.06 -2.35
N THR A 40 -4.43 -4.24 -2.11
CA THR A 40 -3.01 -4.52 -2.35
C THR A 40 -2.86 -5.34 -3.64
N LEU A 41 -1.96 -4.95 -4.54
CA LEU A 41 -1.62 -5.74 -5.72
C LEU A 41 -0.35 -6.55 -5.47
N SER A 42 -0.08 -7.54 -6.32
CA SER A 42 1.07 -8.43 -6.13
C SER A 42 2.36 -7.97 -6.80
N GLN A 43 2.30 -7.01 -7.72
CA GLN A 43 3.45 -6.63 -8.55
C GLN A 43 3.57 -5.11 -8.65
N PHE A 44 4.80 -4.61 -8.50
CA PHE A 44 5.17 -3.21 -8.74
C PHE A 44 5.24 -2.94 -10.25
N LYS A 45 4.06 -2.89 -10.88
CA LYS A 45 3.91 -2.62 -12.32
C LYS A 45 3.01 -1.42 -12.52
N ALA A 46 3.55 -0.35 -13.11
CA ALA A 46 2.80 0.86 -13.42
C ALA A 46 1.50 0.57 -14.19
N SER A 47 1.51 -0.36 -15.16
CA SER A 47 0.31 -0.74 -15.91
C SER A 47 -0.79 -1.35 -15.04
N ASN A 48 -0.42 -2.16 -14.03
CA ASN A 48 -1.37 -2.74 -13.08
C ASN A 48 -1.97 -1.68 -12.16
N LEU A 49 -1.13 -0.76 -11.65
CA LEU A 49 -1.55 0.33 -10.77
C LEU A 49 -2.46 1.31 -11.49
N LYS A 50 -2.05 1.74 -12.70
CA LYS A 50 -2.84 2.62 -13.56
C LYS A 50 -4.20 2.00 -13.90
N ARG A 51 -4.21 0.72 -14.32
CA ARG A 51 -5.48 0.03 -14.63
C ARG A 51 -6.40 0.00 -13.42
N HIS A 52 -5.86 -0.34 -12.25
CA HIS A 52 -6.64 -0.35 -11.00
C HIS A 52 -7.23 1.03 -10.70
N HIS A 53 -6.41 2.09 -10.75
CA HIS A 53 -6.86 3.45 -10.51
C HIS A 53 -7.95 3.86 -11.50
N ASP A 54 -7.70 3.69 -12.80
CA ASP A 54 -8.62 4.16 -13.84
C ASP A 54 -9.95 3.41 -13.83
N SER A 55 -9.96 2.11 -13.51
CA SER A 55 -11.21 1.32 -13.48
C SER A 55 -12.02 1.51 -12.20
N ASN A 56 -11.36 1.60 -11.04
CA ASN A 56 -12.06 1.64 -9.74
C ASN A 56 -12.28 3.07 -9.23
N HIS A 57 -11.50 4.04 -9.72
CA HIS A 57 -11.46 5.42 -9.26
C HIS A 57 -11.48 6.42 -10.43
N SER A 58 -12.21 6.10 -11.51
CA SER A 58 -12.29 6.86 -12.76
C SER A 58 -12.66 8.35 -12.58
N GLY A 59 -13.43 8.70 -11.55
CA GLY A 59 -13.79 10.09 -11.23
C GLY A 59 -12.70 10.88 -10.52
N PHE A 60 -11.75 10.21 -9.86
CA PHE A 60 -10.82 10.85 -8.93
C PHE A 60 -9.94 11.92 -9.61
N ASN A 61 -9.46 11.64 -10.83
CA ASN A 61 -8.61 12.59 -11.56
C ASN A 61 -9.37 13.85 -12.02
N LYS A 62 -10.70 13.83 -12.08
CA LYS A 62 -11.50 15.02 -12.39
C LYS A 62 -11.54 15.97 -11.20
N ASP A 63 -11.77 15.43 -10.00
CA ASP A 63 -11.87 16.20 -8.77
C ASP A 63 -10.49 16.59 -8.21
N PHE A 64 -9.48 15.74 -8.43
CA PHE A 64 -8.11 15.90 -7.96
C PHE A 64 -7.11 15.70 -9.10
N PRO A 65 -6.94 16.67 -10.01
CA PRO A 65 -6.01 16.54 -11.14
C PRO A 65 -4.56 16.27 -10.71
N VAL A 66 -3.84 15.46 -11.48
CA VAL A 66 -2.42 15.15 -11.24
C VAL A 66 -1.58 16.44 -11.25
N GLY A 67 -0.63 16.59 -10.32
CA GLY A 67 0.18 17.80 -10.17
C GLY A 67 -0.51 18.93 -9.39
N SER A 68 -1.84 18.86 -9.19
CA SER A 68 -2.56 19.92 -8.48
C SER A 68 -2.24 19.94 -6.99
N GLN A 69 -2.24 21.14 -6.40
CA GLN A 69 -2.04 21.30 -4.97
C GLN A 69 -3.13 20.57 -4.16
N LEU A 70 -4.37 20.55 -4.66
CA LEU A 70 -5.48 19.84 -4.03
C LEU A 70 -5.19 18.34 -3.93
N ARG A 71 -4.65 17.73 -4.99
CA ARG A 71 -4.25 16.33 -4.99
C ARG A 71 -3.10 16.06 -4.02
N LYS A 72 -2.08 16.92 -3.97
CA LYS A 72 -0.95 16.79 -3.01
C LYS A 72 -1.44 16.83 -1.56
N THR A 73 -2.34 17.75 -1.24
CA THR A 73 -2.99 17.81 0.08
C THR A 73 -3.80 16.55 0.37
N LYS A 74 -4.56 16.06 -0.61
CA LYS A 74 -5.36 14.83 -0.45
C LYS A 74 -4.48 13.60 -0.22
N LEU A 75 -3.39 13.45 -0.99
CA LEU A 75 -2.41 12.38 -0.82
C LEU A 75 -1.81 12.40 0.59
N LYS A 76 -1.36 13.57 1.06
CA LYS A 76 -0.84 13.73 2.42
C LYS A 76 -1.84 13.26 3.48
N SER A 77 -3.09 13.72 3.39
CA SER A 77 -4.15 13.32 4.33
C SER A 77 -4.43 11.81 4.30
N LEU A 78 -4.39 11.17 3.13
CA LEU A 78 -4.57 9.71 3.01
C LEU A 78 -3.42 8.94 3.67
N LYS A 79 -2.17 9.39 3.49
CA LYS A 79 -1.00 8.78 4.16
C LYS A 79 -1.08 8.95 5.67
N GLU A 80 -1.41 10.14 6.17
CA GLU A 80 -1.59 10.40 7.61
C GLU A 80 -2.67 9.48 8.21
N LYS A 81 -3.80 9.31 7.52
CA LYS A 81 -4.86 8.39 7.93
C LYS A 81 -4.36 6.94 8.00
N LEU A 82 -3.59 6.49 7.00
CA LEU A 82 -3.02 5.15 6.98
C LEU A 82 -2.01 4.92 8.13
N HIS A 83 -1.16 5.90 8.41
CA HIS A 83 -0.23 5.86 9.54
C HIS A 83 -0.98 5.80 10.88
N GLY A 84 -2.04 6.61 11.03
CA GLY A 84 -2.91 6.57 12.21
C GLY A 84 -3.55 5.20 12.44
N GLN A 85 -4.09 4.58 11.39
CA GLN A 85 -4.65 3.22 11.45
C GLN A 85 -3.59 2.18 11.86
N SER A 86 -2.38 2.28 11.31
CA SER A 86 -1.27 1.37 11.63
C SER A 86 -0.84 1.50 13.09
N ARG A 87 -0.82 2.73 13.63
CA ARG A 87 -0.51 2.99 15.04
C ARG A 87 -1.54 2.34 15.97
N VAL A 88 -2.82 2.54 15.70
CA VAL A 88 -3.90 1.95 16.50
C VAL A 88 -3.83 0.42 16.47
N MET A 89 -3.63 -0.18 15.30
CA MET A 89 -3.45 -1.63 15.16
C MET A 89 -2.25 -2.16 15.96
N SER A 90 -1.14 -1.41 15.98
CA SER A 90 0.05 -1.78 16.77
C SER A 90 -0.18 -1.76 18.29
N MET A 91 -1.18 -1.00 18.78
CA MET A 91 -1.52 -0.99 20.20
C MET A 91 -2.27 -2.26 20.60
N PHE A 92 -3.24 -2.69 19.79
CA PHE A 92 -4.02 -3.91 20.04
C PHE A 92 -3.18 -5.19 19.94
N THR A 93 -2.24 -5.25 19.00
CA THR A 93 -1.34 -6.40 18.85
C THR A 93 -0.42 -6.55 20.06
N LYS A 94 0.14 -5.47 20.59
CA LYS A 94 0.93 -5.51 21.84
C LYS A 94 0.13 -6.04 23.02
N GLU A 95 -1.13 -5.65 23.15
CA GLU A 95 -2.01 -6.15 24.22
C GLU A 95 -2.31 -7.65 24.06
N ALA A 96 -2.57 -8.10 22.82
CA ALA A 96 -2.76 -9.53 22.52
C ALA A 96 -1.49 -10.36 22.79
N ASP A 97 -0.31 -9.83 22.46
CA ASP A 97 0.96 -10.50 22.71
C ASP A 97 1.22 -10.64 24.22
N LEU A 98 0.97 -9.58 24.99
CA LEU A 98 1.12 -9.59 26.45
C LEU A 98 0.17 -10.59 27.12
N THR A 99 -1.09 -10.64 26.71
CA THR A 99 -2.06 -11.59 27.26
C THR A 99 -1.70 -13.04 26.91
N THR A 100 -1.24 -13.28 25.68
CA THR A 100 -0.75 -14.59 25.25
C THR A 100 0.46 -15.04 26.06
N GLU A 101 1.42 -14.14 26.30
CA GLU A 101 2.62 -14.45 27.07
C GLU A 101 2.32 -14.71 28.55
N LEU A 102 1.42 -13.92 29.15
CA LEU A 102 0.92 -14.17 30.51
C LEU A 102 0.23 -15.54 30.63
N TYR A 103 -0.55 -15.94 29.62
CA TYR A 103 -1.23 -17.23 29.63
C TYR A 103 -0.24 -18.41 29.51
N LYS A 104 0.82 -18.27 28.70
CA LYS A 104 1.90 -19.28 28.64
C LYS A 104 2.60 -19.44 29.99
N LEU A 105 2.95 -18.31 30.63
CA LEU A 105 3.57 -18.32 31.96
C LEU A 105 2.66 -18.97 33.01
N TYR A 106 1.35 -18.68 32.99
CA TYR A 106 0.37 -19.29 33.89
C TYR A 106 0.27 -20.81 33.72
N LEU A 107 0.33 -21.30 32.47
CA LEU A 107 0.28 -22.73 32.16
C LEU A 107 1.64 -23.44 32.26
N GLY A 108 2.74 -22.71 32.48
CA GLY A 108 4.07 -23.27 32.67
C GLY A 108 4.75 -23.79 31.39
N PHE A 109 4.41 -23.22 30.23
CA PHE A 109 5.13 -23.45 28.97
C PHE A 109 6.25 -22.43 28.76
#